data_AF-A0A7S2B0D8-F1
#
_entry.id   AF-A0A7S2B0D8-F1
#
_cell.length_a   1.000
_cell.length_b   1.000
_cell.length_c   1.000
_cell.angle_alpha   90.00
_cell.angle_beta   90.00
_cell.angle_gamma   90.00
#
_symmetry.space_group_name_H-M   'P 1'
#
loop_
_entity.id
_entity.type
_entity.pdbx_description
1 polymer ?
#
loop_
_entity_poly.entity_id
_entity_poly.type
_entity_poly.pdbx_seq_one_letter_code
_entity_poly.pdbx_strand_id
1 'polypeptide(L)'
;ENKNGWAAVILAAGLRTSSKFHNEVKASTFHSSDKEMDKPSALITIGAVALVDHWLTQFNDAGIERFIIVTNSVDYAKFHAWAASRSGIDADIQILDDGVTASEQQFGAAGDLAFALEKREEYLEKHNILVIAGDTLLYRNFHLSSLLEL
;
A
#
# COMPACT_ATOMS: atom_id res chain seq x y z
N GLU A 1 21.07 14.80 -9.40
CA GLU A 1 21.13 13.55 -10.20
C GLU A 1 21.66 12.45 -9.29
N ASN A 2 21.06 11.27 -9.12
CA ASN A 2 19.65 10.89 -9.15
C ASN A 2 19.46 10.17 -7.81
N LYS A 3 18.75 10.76 -6.83
CA LYS A 3 18.36 10.07 -5.59
C LYS A 3 17.21 9.16 -5.99
N ASN A 4 17.66 8.05 -6.57
CA ASN A 4 16.97 6.87 -7.04
C ASN A 4 15.81 7.16 -7.97
N GLY A 5 16.07 6.96 -9.27
CA GLY A 5 15.07 6.92 -10.33
C GLY A 5 14.13 5.72 -10.18
N TRP A 6 13.64 5.47 -8.98
CA TRP A 6 12.72 4.42 -8.61
C TRP A 6 11.41 5.07 -8.14
N ALA A 7 10.29 4.44 -8.46
CA ALA A 7 8.99 4.73 -7.90
C ALA A 7 8.42 3.43 -7.34
N ALA A 8 7.67 3.52 -6.24
CA ALA A 8 7.01 2.38 -5.65
C ALA A 8 5.51 2.40 -5.94
N VAL A 9 4.97 1.28 -6.41
CA VAL A 9 3.54 1.05 -6.61
C VAL A 9 3.06 0.04 -5.57
N ILE A 10 2.15 0.47 -4.71
CA ILE A 10 1.54 -0.33 -3.65
C ILE A 10 0.14 -0.73 -4.09
N LEU A 11 -0.07 -2.03 -4.30
CA LEU A 11 -1.35 -2.58 -4.71
C LEU A 11 -2.19 -2.89 -3.47
N ALA A 12 -3.19 -2.05 -3.20
CA ALA A 12 -4.03 -2.11 -2.00
C ALA A 12 -5.54 -2.01 -2.32
N ALA A 13 -5.94 -2.54 -3.48
CA ALA A 13 -7.33 -2.57 -3.95
C ALA A 13 -8.12 -3.81 -3.51
N GLY A 14 -7.49 -4.71 -2.76
CA GLY A 14 -8.12 -5.94 -2.25
C GLY A 14 -9.36 -5.65 -1.39
N LEU A 15 -10.55 -6.00 -1.89
CA LEU A 15 -11.79 -5.97 -1.12
C LEU A 15 -11.83 -7.15 -0.17
N ARG A 16 -11.71 -6.85 1.13
CA ARG A 16 -11.98 -7.81 2.19
C ARG A 16 -13.36 -7.55 2.75
N THR A 17 -14.18 -8.59 2.83
CA THR A 17 -15.43 -8.46 3.58
C THR A 17 -15.10 -8.50 5.06
N SER A 18 -15.63 -7.53 5.82
CA SER A 18 -15.45 -7.46 7.27
C SER A 18 -15.86 -8.76 7.93
N SER A 19 -16.89 -9.44 7.40
CA SER A 19 -17.35 -10.76 7.87
C SER A 19 -16.31 -11.88 7.74
N LYS A 20 -15.63 -12.01 6.59
CA LYS A 20 -14.60 -13.06 6.40
C LYS A 20 -13.43 -12.85 7.34
N PHE A 21 -12.91 -11.63 7.40
CA PHE A 21 -11.82 -11.30 8.31
C PHE A 21 -12.22 -11.44 9.77
N HIS A 22 -13.46 -11.07 10.13
CA HIS A 22 -13.95 -11.19 11.49
C HIS A 22 -14.08 -12.64 11.95
N ASN A 23 -14.46 -13.53 11.05
CA ASN A 23 -14.46 -14.96 11.31
C ASN A 23 -13.03 -15.51 11.46
N GLU A 24 -12.09 -15.08 10.62
CA GLU A 24 -10.67 -15.48 10.70
C GLU A 24 -10.02 -15.03 12.01
N VAL A 25 -10.23 -13.77 12.40
CA VAL A 25 -9.71 -13.23 13.67
C VAL A 25 -10.33 -13.96 14.86
N LYS A 26 -11.66 -14.16 14.88
CA LYS A 26 -12.34 -14.92 15.94
C LYS A 26 -11.88 -16.38 16.06
N ALA A 27 -11.52 -17.00 14.94
CA ALA A 27 -11.01 -18.36 14.90
C ALA A 27 -9.53 -18.46 15.33
N SER A 28 -8.84 -17.34 15.45
CA SER A 28 -7.43 -17.26 15.84
C SER A 28 -7.26 -16.92 17.33
N THR A 29 -6.05 -17.09 17.86
CA THR A 29 -5.67 -16.55 19.18
C THR A 29 -5.40 -15.04 19.15
N PHE A 30 -5.50 -14.41 17.99
CA PHE A 30 -5.22 -13.01 17.77
C PHE A 30 -6.38 -12.14 18.26
N HIS A 31 -6.05 -11.18 19.12
CA HIS A 31 -7.00 -10.20 19.61
C HIS A 31 -6.85 -8.94 18.77
N SER A 32 -7.86 -8.62 17.96
CA SER A 32 -7.92 -7.37 17.19
C SER A 32 -9.10 -6.54 17.66
N SER A 33 -8.97 -5.21 17.61
CA SER A 33 -10.11 -4.31 17.90
C SER A 33 -11.02 -4.22 16.67
N ASP A 34 -12.33 -4.03 16.86
CA ASP A 34 -13.29 -3.85 15.75
C ASP A 34 -12.87 -2.72 14.80
N LYS A 35 -12.20 -1.68 15.32
CA LYS A 35 -11.67 -0.57 14.53
C LYS A 35 -10.61 -1.01 13.51
N GLU A 36 -9.79 -2.01 13.82
CA GLU A 36 -8.80 -2.55 12.88
C GLU A 36 -9.46 -3.45 11.81
N MET A 37 -10.65 -3.96 12.08
CA MET A 37 -11.36 -4.89 11.19
C MET A 37 -12.06 -4.17 10.05
N ASP A 38 -12.36 -2.88 10.22
CA ASP A 38 -12.92 -2.01 9.19
C ASP A 38 -11.84 -1.31 8.34
N LYS A 39 -10.56 -1.49 8.68
CA LYS A 39 -9.48 -0.91 7.89
C LYS A 39 -9.16 -1.76 6.65
N PRO A 40 -8.75 -1.11 5.54
CA PRO A 40 -8.08 -1.78 4.44
C PRO A 40 -6.87 -2.55 4.98
N SER A 41 -6.52 -3.70 4.40
CA SER A 41 -5.42 -4.53 4.91
C SER A 41 -4.11 -3.76 5.05
N ALA A 42 -3.79 -2.90 4.08
CA ALA A 42 -2.59 -2.06 4.11
C ALA A 42 -2.59 -0.99 5.22
N LEU A 43 -3.76 -0.66 5.79
CA LEU A 43 -3.88 0.33 6.86
C LEU A 43 -4.05 -0.28 8.26
N ILE A 44 -4.11 -1.62 8.37
CA ILE A 44 -4.14 -2.30 9.67
C ILE A 44 -2.90 -1.91 10.46
N THR A 45 -3.09 -1.57 11.74
CA THR A 45 -2.00 -1.15 12.62
C THR A 45 -1.19 -2.35 13.07
N ILE A 46 0.13 -2.31 12.80
CA ILE A 46 1.11 -3.30 13.24
C ILE A 46 2.12 -2.60 14.14
N GLY A 47 2.10 -2.93 15.44
CA GLY A 47 2.86 -2.20 16.44
C GLY A 47 2.26 -0.82 16.68
N ALA A 48 2.98 0.23 16.29
CA ALA A 48 2.57 1.62 16.52
C ALA A 48 2.07 2.36 15.26
N VAL A 49 2.25 1.77 14.07
CA VAL A 49 1.99 2.43 12.78
C VAL A 49 1.18 1.53 11.85
N ALA A 50 0.63 2.09 10.76
CA ALA A 50 -0.07 1.27 9.76
C ALA A 50 0.91 0.35 9.02
N LEU A 51 0.42 -0.77 8.49
CA LEU A 51 1.24 -1.73 7.73
C LEU A 51 2.02 -1.01 6.59
N VAL A 52 1.33 -0.17 5.82
CA VAL A 52 1.95 0.61 4.73
C VAL A 52 3.06 1.55 5.21
N ASP A 53 3.02 2.06 6.45
CA ASP A 53 4.05 2.96 6.98
C ASP A 53 5.40 2.23 7.18
N HIS A 54 5.38 0.91 7.40
CA HIS A 54 6.61 0.11 7.43
C HIS A 54 7.31 0.09 6.07
N TRP A 55 6.53 0.01 4.98
CA TRP A 55 7.05 0.11 3.61
C TRP A 55 7.56 1.51 3.29
N LEU A 56 6.81 2.56 3.65
CA LEU A 56 7.25 3.93 3.45
C LEU A 56 8.59 4.23 4.15
N THR A 57 8.81 3.66 5.33
CA THR A 57 10.11 3.76 6.02
C THR A 57 11.22 3.13 5.20
N GLN A 58 11.02 1.89 4.72
CA GLN A 58 12.02 1.20 3.88
C GLN A 58 12.29 1.89 2.56
N PHE A 59 11.26 2.47 1.95
CA PHE A 59 11.39 3.25 0.73
C PHE A 59 12.20 4.53 0.96
N ASN A 60 11.87 5.27 2.03
CA ASN A 60 12.61 6.47 2.42
C ASN A 60 14.08 6.16 2.73
N ASP A 61 14.35 5.07 3.46
CA ASP A 61 15.72 4.61 3.75
C ASP A 61 16.48 4.22 2.47
N ALA A 62 15.77 3.69 1.47
CA ALA A 62 16.28 3.41 0.14
C ALA A 62 16.26 4.62 -0.81
N GLY A 63 15.92 5.82 -0.34
CA GLY A 63 15.87 7.05 -1.16
C GLY A 63 14.79 7.08 -2.23
N ILE A 64 13.75 6.25 -2.10
CA ILE A 64 12.55 6.30 -2.93
C ILE A 64 11.59 7.29 -2.28
N GLU A 65 11.21 8.35 -2.98
CA GLU A 65 10.35 9.43 -2.46
C GLU A 65 8.99 9.51 -3.19
N ARG A 66 8.78 8.65 -4.20
CA ARG A 66 7.62 8.64 -5.09
C ARG A 66 6.80 7.37 -4.91
N PHE A 67 5.52 7.54 -4.58
CA PHE A 67 4.63 6.46 -4.20
C PHE A 67 3.31 6.56 -4.91
N ILE A 68 2.87 5.44 -5.49
CA ILE A 68 1.50 5.28 -5.98
C ILE A 68 0.85 4.20 -5.15
N ILE A 69 -0.31 4.51 -4.56
CA ILE A 69 -1.15 3.54 -3.89
C ILE A 69 -2.39 3.35 -4.75
N VAL A 70 -2.60 2.14 -5.25
CA VAL A 70 -3.84 1.77 -5.94
C VAL A 70 -4.79 1.19 -4.90
N THR A 71 -5.99 1.74 -4.82
CA THR A 71 -7.03 1.23 -3.92
C THR A 71 -8.40 1.27 -4.57
N ASN A 72 -9.35 0.61 -3.93
CA ASN A 72 -10.74 0.55 -4.37
C ASN A 72 -11.54 1.76 -3.86
N SER A 73 -12.67 2.03 -4.50
CA SER A 73 -13.51 3.19 -4.14
C SER A 73 -14.10 3.11 -2.74
N VAL A 74 -14.29 1.89 -2.20
CA VAL A 74 -14.81 1.67 -0.84
C VAL A 74 -13.82 2.19 0.21
N ASP A 75 -12.53 1.98 -0.03
CA ASP A 75 -11.44 2.28 0.89
C ASP A 75 -10.69 3.57 0.55
N TYR A 76 -10.94 4.18 -0.60
CA TYR A 76 -10.27 5.39 -1.10
C TYR A 76 -10.24 6.53 -0.07
N ALA A 77 -11.38 6.83 0.56
CA ALA A 77 -11.46 7.87 1.59
C ALA A 77 -10.60 7.58 2.83
N LYS A 78 -10.44 6.29 3.18
CA LYS A 78 -9.62 5.86 4.33
C LYS A 78 -8.12 6.06 4.05
N PHE A 79 -7.67 5.81 2.83
CA PHE A 79 -6.29 6.10 2.41
C PHE A 79 -6.00 7.59 2.40
N HIS A 80 -6.91 8.43 1.92
CA HIS A 80 -6.75 9.90 1.99
C HIS A 80 -6.66 10.41 3.43
N ALA A 81 -7.54 9.91 4.31
CA ALA A 81 -7.49 10.25 5.73
C ALA A 81 -6.17 9.82 6.38
N TRP A 82 -5.68 8.62 6.07
CA TRP A 82 -4.37 8.15 6.53
C TRP A 82 -3.24 9.05 6.03
N ALA A 83 -3.19 9.36 4.73
CA ALA A 83 -2.13 10.18 4.14
C ALA A 83 -2.10 11.59 4.75
N ALA A 84 -3.26 12.20 5.01
CA ALA A 84 -3.37 13.51 5.65
C ALA A 84 -2.95 13.52 7.13
N SER A 85 -3.08 12.38 7.83
CA SER A 85 -2.73 12.25 9.25
C SER A 85 -1.24 11.94 9.50
N ARG A 86 -0.49 11.60 8.45
CA ARG A 86 0.92 11.23 8.55
C ARG A 86 1.80 12.40 8.97
N SER A 87 2.86 12.09 9.70
CA SER A 87 3.95 13.00 10.02
C SER A 87 5.29 12.28 9.90
N GLY A 88 6.35 12.99 9.53
CA GLY A 88 7.74 12.48 9.63
C GLY A 88 8.35 11.82 8.38
N ILE A 89 7.58 11.55 7.32
CA ILE A 89 8.12 11.10 6.02
C ILE A 89 7.67 12.07 4.94
N ASP A 90 8.63 12.80 4.35
CA ASP A 90 8.41 13.67 3.20
C ASP A 90 8.40 12.81 1.94
N ALA A 91 7.21 12.58 1.39
CA ALA A 91 6.95 11.58 0.37
C ALA A 91 5.83 12.08 -0.54
N ASP A 92 6.06 12.04 -1.85
CA ASP A 92 5.03 12.29 -2.85
C ASP A 92 4.16 11.02 -2.99
N ILE A 93 3.02 11.03 -2.30
CA ILE A 93 2.06 9.92 -2.29
C ILE A 93 0.86 10.26 -3.15
N GLN A 94 0.67 9.48 -4.21
CA GLN A 94 -0.49 9.55 -5.07
C GLN A 94 -1.41 8.35 -4.81
N ILE A 95 -2.63 8.61 -4.37
CA ILE A 95 -3.63 7.57 -4.14
C ILE A 95 -4.54 7.54 -5.38
N LEU A 96 -4.65 6.38 -6.01
CA LEU A 96 -5.51 6.15 -7.17
C LEU A 96 -6.71 5.31 -6.75
N ASP A 97 -7.90 5.79 -7.11
CA ASP A 97 -9.15 5.05 -7.02
C ASP A 97 -9.38 4.27 -8.32
N ASP A 98 -9.41 2.94 -8.24
CA ASP A 98 -9.62 2.05 -9.40
C ASP A 98 -11.10 1.97 -9.83
N GLY A 99 -12.03 2.56 -9.08
CA GLY A 99 -13.46 2.54 -9.36
C GLY A 99 -14.21 1.29 -8.85
N VAL A 100 -13.51 0.33 -8.25
CA VAL A 100 -14.07 -0.95 -7.79
C VAL A 100 -14.86 -0.75 -6.50
N THR A 101 -16.10 -1.24 -6.48
CA THR A 101 -16.97 -1.19 -5.30
C THR A 101 -17.44 -2.57 -4.82
N ALA A 102 -17.24 -3.60 -5.64
CA ALA A 102 -17.64 -4.98 -5.36
C ALA A 102 -16.59 -6.00 -5.84
N SER A 103 -16.53 -7.15 -5.18
CA SER A 103 -15.49 -8.16 -5.41
C SER A 103 -15.48 -8.73 -6.83
N GLU A 104 -16.63 -8.77 -7.50
CA GLU A 104 -16.77 -9.26 -8.88
C GLU A 104 -16.13 -8.32 -9.92
N GLN A 105 -15.84 -7.07 -9.54
CA GLN A 105 -15.25 -6.06 -10.40
C GLN A 105 -13.73 -5.97 -10.27
N GLN A 106 -13.12 -6.72 -9.36
CA GLN A 106 -11.68 -6.62 -9.08
C GLN A 106 -10.85 -6.96 -10.32
N PHE A 107 -9.86 -6.11 -10.63
CA PHE A 107 -8.95 -6.33 -11.75
C PHE A 107 -7.83 -7.33 -11.40
N GLY A 108 -7.59 -7.53 -10.10
CA GLY A 108 -6.47 -8.31 -9.59
C GLY A 108 -5.14 -7.58 -9.76
N ALA A 109 -4.07 -8.11 -9.16
CA ALA A 109 -2.80 -7.41 -9.05
C ALA A 109 -2.22 -6.91 -10.40
N ALA A 110 -2.32 -7.72 -11.45
CA ALA A 110 -1.85 -7.32 -12.79
C ALA A 110 -2.70 -6.20 -13.41
N GLY A 111 -4.02 -6.24 -13.19
CA GLY A 111 -4.93 -5.21 -13.66
C GLY A 111 -4.79 -3.89 -12.88
N ASP A 112 -4.61 -3.97 -11.56
CA ASP A 112 -4.34 -2.80 -10.70
C ASP A 112 -3.02 -2.12 -11.08
N LEU A 113 -1.99 -2.90 -11.40
CA LEU A 113 -0.72 -2.38 -11.91
C LEU A 113 -0.88 -1.73 -13.29
N ALA A 114 -1.60 -2.39 -14.21
CA ALA A 114 -1.87 -1.83 -15.54
C ALA A 114 -2.64 -0.50 -15.45
N PHE A 115 -3.63 -0.43 -14.56
CA PHE A 115 -4.37 0.79 -14.26
C PHE A 115 -3.46 1.90 -13.73
N ALA A 116 -2.54 1.60 -12.80
CA ALA A 116 -1.58 2.58 -12.30
C ALA A 116 -0.67 3.12 -13.40
N LEU A 117 -0.15 2.23 -14.25
CA LEU A 117 0.69 2.58 -15.39
C LEU A 117 -0.04 3.48 -16.38
N GLU A 118 -1.30 3.17 -16.71
CA GLU A 118 -2.12 4.01 -17.61
C GLU A 118 -2.40 5.40 -17.00
N LYS A 119 -2.77 5.47 -15.72
CA LYS A 119 -3.14 6.75 -15.08
C LYS A 119 -1.95 7.64 -14.75
N ARG A 120 -0.74 7.09 -14.70
CA ARG A 120 0.48 7.77 -14.27
C ARG A 120 1.67 7.47 -15.18
N GLU A 121 1.42 7.25 -16.46
CA GLU A 121 2.44 6.95 -17.47
C GLU A 121 3.58 7.97 -17.44
N GLU A 122 3.30 9.25 -17.64
CA GLU A 122 4.31 10.32 -17.62
C GLU A 122 5.12 10.40 -16.30
N TYR A 123 4.49 10.00 -15.19
CA TYR A 123 5.11 9.98 -13.87
C TYR A 123 6.02 8.75 -13.70
N LEU A 124 5.65 7.59 -14.24
CA LEU A 124 6.34 6.32 -14.04
C LEU A 124 7.37 5.99 -15.12
N GLU A 125 7.18 6.42 -16.38
CA GLU A 125 8.05 6.08 -17.52
C GLU A 125 9.53 6.44 -17.32
N LYS A 126 9.82 7.45 -16.49
CA LYS A 126 11.19 7.91 -16.22
C LYS A 126 11.83 7.20 -15.03
N HIS A 127 11.17 6.19 -14.47
CA HIS A 127 11.56 5.52 -13.24
C HIS A 127 11.54 3.99 -13.39
N ASN A 128 12.45 3.31 -12.71
CA ASN A 128 12.31 1.91 -12.36
C ASN A 128 11.14 1.74 -11.40
N ILE A 129 10.38 0.66 -11.54
CA ILE A 129 9.14 0.48 -10.78
C ILE A 129 9.30 -0.70 -9.83
N LEU A 130 9.16 -0.43 -8.53
CA LEU A 130 9.04 -1.45 -7.51
C LEU A 130 7.56 -1.65 -7.19
N VAL A 131 7.05 -2.87 -7.40
CA VAL A 131 5.64 -3.18 -7.13
C VAL A 131 5.56 -4.06 -5.88
N ILE A 132 4.69 -3.69 -4.94
CA ILE A 132 4.44 -4.46 -3.72
C ILE A 132 2.95 -4.71 -3.52
N ALA A 133 2.62 -5.86 -2.93
CA ALA A 133 1.28 -6.11 -2.41
C ALA A 133 1.14 -5.38 -1.06
N GLY A 134 0.07 -4.59 -0.93
CA GLY A 134 -0.14 -3.69 0.20
C GLY A 134 -0.42 -4.38 1.53
N ASP A 135 -0.66 -5.69 1.55
CA ASP A 135 -0.86 -6.51 2.74
C ASP A 135 0.38 -7.29 3.17
N THR A 136 1.53 -7.04 2.54
CA THR A 136 2.80 -7.69 2.90
C THR A 136 3.55 -6.91 3.97
N LEU A 137 4.22 -7.62 4.88
CA LEU A 137 5.10 -7.03 5.87
C LEU A 137 6.48 -7.69 5.80
N LEU A 138 7.52 -6.87 5.93
CA LEU A 138 8.90 -7.33 5.89
C LEU A 138 9.33 -7.90 7.25
N TYR A 139 10.15 -8.95 7.21
CA TYR A 139 10.78 -9.46 8.41
C TYR A 139 11.91 -8.52 8.86
N ARG A 140 12.23 -8.50 10.16
CA ARG A 140 13.05 -7.44 10.80
C ARG A 140 14.46 -7.24 10.22
N ASN A 141 15.00 -8.24 9.53
CA ASN A 141 16.35 -8.22 8.95
C ASN A 141 16.36 -8.04 7.43
N PHE A 142 15.19 -7.78 6.82
CA PHE A 142 15.11 -7.41 5.43
C PHE A 142 15.45 -5.93 5.28
N HIS A 143 16.31 -5.61 4.31
CA HIS A 143 16.64 -4.24 3.94
C HIS A 143 16.42 -4.08 2.44
N LEU A 144 15.55 -3.15 2.06
CA LEU A 144 15.22 -2.94 0.65
C LEU A 144 16.43 -2.49 -0.19
N SER A 145 17.32 -1.69 0.40
CA SER A 145 18.55 -1.23 -0.25
C SER A 145 19.40 -2.39 -0.78
N SER A 146 19.49 -3.49 -0.02
CA SER A 146 20.23 -4.69 -0.42
C SER A 146 19.64 -5.40 -1.64
N LEU A 147 18.34 -5.24 -1.92
CA LEU A 147 17.67 -5.82 -3.08
C LEU A 147 17.86 -4.97 -4.34
N LEU A 148 17.86 -3.64 -4.18
CA LEU A 148 17.88 -2.69 -5.30
C LEU A 148 19.29 -2.47 -5.88
N GLU A 149 20.30 -3.21 -5.40
CA GLU A 149 21.72 -3.00 -5.70
C GLU A 149 22.16 -1.53 -5.45
N LEU A 150 21.54 -0.88 -4.45
CA LEU A 150 21.79 0.51 -4.05
C LEU A 150 22.85 0.63 -2.94
#